data_AF-D1YVJ4-F1
#
_entry.id   AF-D1YVJ4-F1
#
_cell.length_a   1.000
_cell.length_b   1.000
_cell.length_c   1.000
_cell.angle_alpha   90.00
_cell.angle_beta   90.00
_cell.angle_gamma   90.00
#
_symmetry.space_group_name_H-M   'P 1'
#
loop_
_entity.id
_entity.type
_entity.pdbx_description
1 polymer ?
#
loop_
_entity_poly.entity_id
_entity_poly.type
_entity_poly.pdbx_seq_one_letter_code
_entity_poly.pdbx_strand_id
1 'polypeptide(L)'
;MSDKNKPADPWLYRVSLWLGSAALVIAGIVLIIWKSMDDVLAIVVLSGILVLLSNFFAYIGMEKPLKDERVKKIGTISATYSWFITLAFMGFLLISGYWSHRVFTPEELFGLIFVVMLLSMLVINAYLGGKADVE
;
A
#
# COMPACT_ATOMS: atom_id res chain seq x y z
N MET A 1 -10.65 -35.08 -13.36
CA MET A 1 -11.04 -33.77 -13.94
C MET A 1 -10.62 -32.69 -12.97
N SER A 2 -9.56 -31.96 -13.27
CA SER A 2 -8.94 -30.98 -12.36
C SER A 2 -9.34 -29.58 -12.80
N ASP A 3 -10.15 -28.91 -11.99
CA ASP A 3 -10.51 -27.49 -12.08
C ASP A 3 -9.28 -26.63 -11.75
N LYS A 4 -8.30 -26.60 -12.65
CA LYS A 4 -7.02 -25.86 -12.51
C LYS A 4 -7.00 -24.54 -13.30
N ASN A 5 -8.14 -24.16 -13.89
CA ASN A 5 -8.20 -23.04 -14.82
C ASN A 5 -9.39 -22.12 -14.56
N LYS A 6 -9.90 -22.11 -13.32
CA LYS A 6 -10.84 -21.08 -12.89
C LYS A 6 -10.01 -19.82 -12.61
N PRO A 7 -10.24 -18.70 -13.34
CA PRO A 7 -9.58 -17.45 -13.00
C PRO A 7 -9.88 -17.15 -11.54
N ALA A 8 -8.85 -16.80 -10.76
CA ALA A 8 -9.03 -16.37 -9.38
C ALA A 8 -10.15 -15.33 -9.34
N ASP A 9 -11.13 -15.56 -8.48
CA ASP A 9 -12.33 -14.75 -8.50
C ASP A 9 -11.96 -13.29 -8.17
N PRO A 10 -12.45 -12.31 -8.96
CA PRO A 10 -12.09 -10.91 -8.80
C PRO A 10 -12.40 -10.34 -7.41
N TRP A 11 -13.31 -10.98 -6.68
CA TRP A 11 -13.70 -10.63 -5.32
C TRP A 11 -12.61 -10.97 -4.29
N LEU A 12 -12.09 -12.20 -4.28
CA LEU A 12 -10.98 -12.58 -3.38
C LEU A 12 -9.77 -11.66 -3.53
N TYR A 13 -9.44 -11.26 -4.77
CA TYR A 13 -8.36 -10.31 -5.03
C TYR A 13 -8.61 -8.95 -4.36
N ARG A 14 -9.80 -8.36 -4.55
CA ARG A 14 -10.17 -7.07 -3.95
C ARG A 14 -10.17 -7.12 -2.43
N VAL A 15 -10.72 -8.20 -1.85
CA VAL A 15 -10.74 -8.42 -0.40
C VAL A 15 -9.33 -8.57 0.14
N SER A 16 -8.47 -9.37 -0.50
CA SER A 16 -7.08 -9.57 -0.07
C SER A 16 -6.27 -8.27 -0.10
N LEU A 17 -6.50 -7.41 -1.10
CA LEU A 17 -5.85 -6.11 -1.23
C LEU A 17 -6.27 -5.17 -0.11
N TRP A 18 -7.56 -5.11 0.20
CA TRP A 18 -8.08 -4.33 1.33
C TRP A 18 -7.56 -4.87 2.67
N LEU A 19 -7.55 -6.18 2.86
CA LEU A 19 -7.05 -6.80 4.08
C LEU A 19 -5.56 -6.52 4.29
N GLY A 20 -4.74 -6.71 3.25
CA GLY A 20 -3.30 -6.47 3.32
C GLY A 20 -2.97 -4.99 3.54
N SER A 21 -3.72 -4.08 2.91
CA SER A 21 -3.55 -2.64 3.12
C SER A 21 -3.95 -2.23 4.54
N ALA A 22 -5.08 -2.71 5.04
CA ALA A 22 -5.53 -2.43 6.40
C ALA A 22 -4.56 -2.99 7.45
N ALA A 23 -4.07 -4.22 7.25
CA ALA A 23 -3.09 -4.85 8.12
C ALA A 23 -1.80 -4.04 8.21
N LEU A 24 -1.29 -3.53 7.07
CA LEU A 24 -0.10 -2.68 7.06
C LEU A 24 -0.31 -1.30 7.68
N VAL A 25 -1.48 -0.69 7.51
CA VAL A 25 -1.79 0.58 8.19
C VAL A 25 -1.83 0.38 9.70
N ILE A 26 -2.49 -0.69 10.18
CA ILE A 26 -2.54 -1.02 11.61
C ILE A 26 -1.12 -1.32 12.13
N ALA A 27 -0.36 -2.15 11.43
CA ALA A 27 1.02 -2.46 11.82
C ALA A 27 1.89 -1.20 11.85
N GLY A 28 1.74 -0.31 10.88
CA GLY A 28 2.45 0.97 10.84
C GLY A 28 2.09 1.88 12.03
N ILE A 29 0.81 1.96 12.40
CA ILE A 29 0.36 2.70 13.59
C ILE A 29 0.98 2.10 14.86
N VAL A 30 0.99 0.77 14.99
CA VAL A 30 1.58 0.10 16.15
C VAL A 30 3.08 0.37 16.23
N LEU A 31 3.82 0.33 15.12
CA LEU A 31 5.24 0.68 15.07
C LEU A 31 5.52 2.13 15.50
N ILE A 32 4.63 3.07 15.16
CA ILE A 32 4.75 4.47 15.59
C ILE A 32 4.59 4.62 17.10
N ILE A 33 3.61 3.92 17.68
CA ILE A 33 3.25 4.05 19.09
C ILE A 33 4.23 3.29 19.97
N TRP A 34 4.51 2.03 19.65
CA TRP A 34 5.34 1.15 20.47
C TRP A 34 6.83 1.27 20.17
N LYS A 35 7.21 1.74 18.98
CA LYS A 35 8.61 1.93 18.57
C LYS A 35 9.47 0.68 18.73
N SER A 36 8.82 -0.47 18.66
CA SER A 36 9.44 -1.79 18.79
C SER A 36 8.73 -2.75 17.85
N MET A 37 9.48 -3.70 17.31
CA MET A 37 8.94 -4.75 16.45
C MET A 37 9.09 -6.10 17.14
N ASP A 38 7.97 -6.80 17.35
CA ASP A 38 7.96 -8.20 17.79
C ASP A 38 7.84 -9.15 16.57
N ASP A 39 8.06 -10.45 16.81
CA ASP A 39 8.04 -11.46 15.75
C ASP A 39 6.69 -11.54 15.03
N VAL A 40 5.59 -11.34 15.76
CA VAL A 40 4.23 -11.38 15.21
C VAL A 40 4.01 -10.20 14.26
N LEU A 41 4.41 -9.01 14.67
CA LEU A 41 4.28 -7.78 13.90
C LEU A 41 5.18 -7.82 12.66
N ALA A 42 6.39 -8.39 12.77
CA ALA A 42 7.25 -8.63 11.62
C ALA A 42 6.59 -9.54 10.57
N ILE A 43 5.93 -10.62 11.00
CA ILE A 43 5.17 -11.52 10.10
C ILE A 43 3.99 -10.79 9.44
N VAL A 44 3.26 -9.95 10.20
CA VAL A 44 2.13 -9.16 9.66
C VAL A 44 2.62 -8.16 8.61
N VAL A 45 3.72 -7.45 8.88
CA VAL A 45 4.31 -6.51 7.91
C VAL A 45 4.79 -7.24 6.66
N LEU A 46 5.53 -8.33 6.81
CA LEU A 46 6.03 -9.12 5.67
C LEU A 46 4.89 -9.68 4.82
N SER A 47 3.87 -10.27 5.45
CA SER A 47 2.71 -10.81 4.73
C SER A 47 1.93 -9.70 4.01
N GLY A 48 1.74 -8.54 4.65
CA GLY A 48 1.11 -7.37 4.03
C GLY A 48 1.88 -6.87 2.80
N ILE A 49 3.21 -6.78 2.88
CA ILE A 49 4.07 -6.39 1.75
C ILE A 49 3.95 -7.42 0.61
N LEU A 50 4.01 -8.71 0.92
CA LEU A 50 3.88 -9.77 -0.08
C LEU A 50 2.53 -9.71 -0.80
N VAL A 51 1.44 -9.52 -0.05
CA VAL A 51 0.10 -9.35 -0.62
C VAL A 51 0.04 -8.12 -1.53
N LEU A 52 0.60 -6.98 -1.13
CA LEU A 52 0.66 -5.79 -1.98
C LEU A 52 1.48 -6.01 -3.25
N LEU A 53 2.64 -6.66 -3.14
CA LEU A 53 3.49 -6.98 -4.28
C LEU A 53 2.77 -7.92 -5.26
N SER A 54 2.20 -9.02 -4.78
CA SER A 54 1.42 -9.95 -5.61
C SER A 54 0.25 -9.24 -6.30
N ASN A 55 -0.44 -8.35 -5.58
CA ASN A 55 -1.49 -7.52 -6.15
C ASN A 55 -0.94 -6.59 -7.24
N PHE A 56 0.18 -5.89 -6.99
CA PHE A 56 0.79 -4.98 -7.95
C PHE A 56 1.23 -5.68 -9.24
N PHE A 57 1.84 -6.87 -9.13
CA PHE A 57 2.20 -7.70 -10.29
C PHE A 57 0.98 -8.18 -11.09
N ALA A 58 -0.12 -8.51 -10.41
CA ALA A 58 -1.39 -8.81 -11.09
C ALA A 58 -1.98 -7.57 -11.79
N TYR A 59 -1.77 -6.37 -11.23
CA TYR A 59 -2.25 -5.10 -11.79
C TYR A 59 -1.48 -4.68 -13.06
N ILE A 60 -0.16 -4.89 -13.09
CA ILE A 60 0.71 -4.59 -14.24
C ILE A 60 0.51 -5.58 -15.41
N GLY A 61 -0.22 -6.68 -15.20
CA GLY A 61 -0.84 -7.44 -16.29
C GLY A 61 -0.11 -8.68 -16.76
N MET A 62 0.46 -9.48 -15.84
CA MET A 62 0.87 -10.85 -16.19
C MET A 62 -0.29 -11.85 -16.28
N GLU A 63 -1.49 -11.52 -15.77
CA GLU A 63 -2.69 -12.36 -15.88
C GLU A 63 -3.84 -11.64 -16.59
N LYS A 64 -3.86 -11.78 -17.92
CA LYS A 64 -4.99 -11.68 -18.88
C LYS A 64 -5.92 -10.42 -18.87
N PRO A 65 -6.59 -10.14 -20.03
CA PRO A 65 -7.10 -8.82 -20.37
C PRO A 65 -8.60 -8.70 -20.06
N LEU A 66 -8.99 -8.51 -18.80
CA LEU A 66 -10.40 -8.25 -18.44
C LEU A 66 -10.60 -7.15 -17.40
N LYS A 67 -9.53 -6.47 -16.97
CA LYS A 67 -9.64 -5.20 -16.24
C LYS A 67 -9.53 -4.07 -17.25
N ASP A 68 -10.58 -3.26 -17.35
CA ASP A 68 -10.62 -2.04 -18.15
C ASP A 68 -9.27 -1.32 -18.07
N GLU A 69 -8.71 -0.97 -19.22
CA GLU A 69 -7.44 -0.24 -19.32
C GLU A 69 -7.47 1.01 -18.42
N ARG A 70 -8.65 1.60 -18.23
CA ARG A 70 -8.97 2.68 -17.28
C ARG A 70 -8.56 2.35 -15.84
N VAL A 71 -9.01 1.21 -15.32
CA VAL A 71 -8.74 0.79 -13.93
C VAL A 71 -7.24 0.55 -13.73
N LYS A 72 -6.59 -0.09 -14.71
CA LYS A 72 -5.12 -0.27 -14.71
C LYS A 72 -4.39 1.07 -14.66
N LYS A 73 -4.79 2.02 -15.48
CA LYS A 73 -4.20 3.37 -15.55
C LYS A 73 -4.37 4.13 -14.24
N ILE A 74 -5.57 4.08 -13.63
CA ILE A 74 -5.83 4.70 -12.32
C ILE A 74 -4.91 4.10 -11.25
N GLY A 75 -4.82 2.77 -11.14
CA GLY A 75 -3.98 2.13 -10.13
C GLY A 75 -2.49 2.47 -10.27
N THR A 76 -1.96 2.48 -11.49
CA THR A 76 -0.55 2.87 -11.75
C THR A 76 -0.31 4.34 -11.43
N ILE A 77 -1.25 5.22 -11.77
CA ILE A 77 -1.17 6.64 -11.43
C ILE A 77 -1.21 6.81 -9.91
N SER A 78 -2.17 6.19 -9.22
CA SER A 78 -2.27 6.26 -7.75
C SER A 78 -1.00 5.79 -7.05
N ALA A 79 -0.39 4.70 -7.51
CA ALA A 79 0.88 4.20 -6.97
C ALA A 79 2.04 5.18 -7.21
N THR A 80 2.11 5.76 -8.42
CA THR A 80 3.16 6.72 -8.79
C THR A 80 3.07 7.99 -7.94
N TYR A 81 1.88 8.57 -7.80
CA TYR A 81 1.67 9.76 -6.98
C TYR A 81 1.89 9.48 -5.48
N SER A 82 1.46 8.31 -4.99
CA SER A 82 1.76 7.86 -3.63
C SER A 82 3.27 7.84 -3.36
N TRP A 83 4.06 7.34 -4.30
CA TRP A 83 5.52 7.33 -4.17
C TRP A 83 6.11 8.73 -4.04
N PHE A 84 5.68 9.67 -4.90
CA PHE A 84 6.13 11.06 -4.83
C PHE A 84 5.73 11.76 -3.51
N ILE A 85 4.52 11.51 -3.02
CA ILE A 85 4.07 12.03 -1.72
C ILE A 85 4.94 11.46 -0.59
N THR A 86 5.22 10.17 -0.64
CA THR A 86 6.05 9.48 0.36
C THR A 86 7.49 10.01 0.34
N LEU A 87 8.07 10.26 -0.84
CA LEU A 87 9.39 10.89 -0.98
C LEU A 87 9.43 12.30 -0.36
N ALA A 88 8.43 13.14 -0.67
CA ALA A 88 8.33 14.47 -0.09
C ALA A 88 8.20 14.41 1.44
N PHE A 89 7.40 13.46 1.94
CA PHE A 89 7.21 13.25 3.37
C PHE A 89 8.48 12.74 4.07
N MET A 90 9.22 11.80 3.47
CA MET A 90 10.52 11.36 3.99
C MET A 90 11.52 12.52 4.07
N GLY A 91 11.56 13.38 3.04
CA GLY A 91 12.37 14.60 3.07
C GLY A 91 11.95 15.55 4.19
N PHE A 92 10.65 15.72 4.41
CA PHE A 92 10.12 16.49 5.54
C PHE A 92 10.50 15.89 6.90
N LEU A 93 10.43 14.56 7.07
CA LEU A 93 10.85 13.89 8.29
C LEU A 93 12.35 14.06 8.56
N LEU A 94 13.18 13.98 7.52
CA LEU A 94 14.62 14.21 7.64
C LEU A 94 14.93 15.64 8.13
N ILE A 95 14.32 16.65 7.50
CA ILE A 95 14.54 18.06 7.85
C ILE A 95 13.99 18.36 9.26
N SER A 96 12.78 17.89 9.56
CA SER A 96 12.15 18.10 10.87
C SER A 96 12.88 17.38 12.01
N GLY A 97 13.39 16.16 11.77
CA GLY A 97 14.23 15.42 12.72
C GLY A 97 15.53 16.15 13.01
N TYR A 98 16.22 16.63 11.96
CA TYR A 98 17.44 17.42 12.09
C TYR A 98 17.19 18.71 12.89
N TRP A 99 16.12 19.45 12.56
CA TRP A 99 15.78 20.71 13.25
C TRP A 99 15.41 20.48 14.71
N SER A 100 14.59 19.47 15.00
CA SER A 100 14.12 19.15 16.35
C SER A 100 15.12 18.39 17.21
N HIS A 101 16.30 18.04 16.66
CA HIS A 101 17.29 17.15 17.29
C HIS A 101 16.68 15.81 17.74
N ARG A 102 15.60 15.39 17.08
CA ARG A 102 14.87 14.18 17.40
C ARG A 102 15.43 13.03 16.57
N VAL A 103 15.95 12.02 17.26
CA VAL A 103 16.32 10.76 16.62
C VAL A 103 15.06 9.89 16.51
N PHE A 104 14.61 9.65 15.28
CA PHE A 104 13.55 8.67 15.04
C PHE A 104 14.14 7.27 15.10
N THR A 105 13.43 6.34 15.74
CA THR A 105 13.80 4.93 15.67
C THR A 105 13.45 4.38 14.29
N PRO A 106 14.16 3.35 13.78
CA PRO A 106 13.85 2.73 12.50
C PRO A 106 12.39 2.28 12.42
N GLU A 107 11.86 1.68 13.50
CA GLU A 107 10.48 1.21 13.61
C GLU A 107 9.49 2.35 13.40
N GLU A 108 9.72 3.49 14.07
CA GLU A 108 8.87 4.67 13.96
C GLU A 108 8.90 5.23 12.53
N LEU A 109 10.08 5.30 11.89
CA LEU A 109 10.24 5.77 10.51
C LEU A 109 9.48 4.87 9.52
N PHE A 110 9.69 3.56 9.59
CA PHE A 110 9.03 2.62 8.69
C PHE A 110 7.51 2.61 8.90
N GLY A 111 7.04 2.72 10.15
CA GLY A 111 5.62 2.87 10.46
C GLY A 111 5.02 4.12 9.82
N LEU A 112 5.67 5.28 9.96
CA LEU A 112 5.25 6.53 9.34
C LEU A 112 5.21 6.43 7.80
N ILE A 113 6.22 5.83 7.20
CA ILE A 113 6.32 5.65 5.75
C ILE A 113 5.19 4.75 5.24
N PHE A 114 4.95 3.59 5.86
CA PHE A 114 3.89 2.68 5.43
C PHE A 114 2.50 3.33 5.52
N VAL A 115 2.22 4.04 6.62
CA VAL A 115 0.93 4.73 6.80
C VAL A 115 0.73 5.79 5.72
N VAL A 116 1.70 6.68 5.50
CA VAL A 116 1.57 7.76 4.50
C VAL A 116 1.46 7.21 3.09
N MET A 117 2.28 6.22 2.75
CA MET A 117 2.26 5.60 1.43
C MET A 117 0.91 4.93 1.15
N LEU A 118 0.39 4.12 2.08
CA LEU A 118 -0.87 3.40 1.85
C LEU A 118 -2.08 4.33 1.87
N LEU A 119 -2.13 5.28 2.80
CA LEU A 119 -3.23 6.24 2.85
C LEU A 119 -3.26 7.10 1.60
N SER A 120 -2.11 7.61 1.14
CA SER A 120 -2.08 8.41 -0.09
C SER A 120 -2.50 7.61 -1.32
N MET A 121 -2.05 6.36 -1.45
CA MET A 121 -2.49 5.46 -2.52
C MET A 121 -4.00 5.21 -2.48
N LEU A 122 -4.57 4.93 -1.31
CA LEU A 122 -6.02 4.70 -1.14
C LEU A 122 -6.83 5.96 -1.45
N VAL A 123 -6.41 7.12 -0.96
CA VAL A 123 -7.09 8.41 -1.18
C VAL A 123 -7.08 8.77 -2.67
N ILE A 124 -5.93 8.65 -3.35
CA ILE A 124 -5.83 8.98 -4.78
C ILE A 124 -6.64 7.99 -5.62
N ASN A 125 -6.60 6.70 -5.27
CA ASN A 125 -7.39 5.68 -5.96
C ASN A 125 -8.90 5.96 -5.79
N ALA A 126 -9.36 6.30 -4.58
CA ALA A 126 -10.74 6.69 -4.33
C ALA A 126 -11.14 7.98 -5.07
N TYR A 127 -10.26 8.99 -5.10
CA TYR A 127 -10.50 10.26 -5.79
C TYR A 127 -10.62 10.09 -7.31
N LEU A 128 -9.67 9.37 -7.93
CA LEU A 128 -9.67 9.12 -9.37
C LEU A 128 -10.79 8.15 -9.77
N GLY A 129 -11.08 7.14 -8.93
CA GLY A 129 -12.20 6.23 -9.14
C GLY A 129 -13.54 6.95 -9.07
N GLY A 130 -13.72 7.86 -8.09
CA GLY A 130 -14.92 8.67 -7.96
C GLY A 130 -15.11 9.65 -9.12
N LYS A 131 -14.04 10.30 -9.59
CA LYS A 131 -14.14 11.18 -10.78
C LYS A 131 -14.48 10.43 -12.07
N ALA A 132 -14.00 9.20 -12.22
CA ALA A 132 -14.25 8.39 -13.40
C ALA A 132 -15.69 7.82 -13.49
N ASP A 133 -16.47 7.90 -12.40
CA ASP A 133 -17.88 7.47 -12.33
C ASP A 133 -18.87 8.62 -12.64
N VAL A 134 -18.37 9.87 -12.69
CA VAL A 134 -19.16 11.08 -12.96
C VAL A 134 -18.99 11.59 -14.40
N GLU A 135 -18.04 11.02 -15.16
CA GLU A 135 -17.84 11.20 -16.61
C GLU A 135 -18.33 9.99 -17.40
#